data_AF-A0A3N5U5I1-F1
#
_entry.id   AF-A0A3N5U5I1-F1
#
_cell.length_a   1.000
_cell.length_b   1.000
_cell.length_c   1.000
_cell.angle_alpha   90.00
_cell.angle_beta   90.00
_cell.angle_gamma   90.00
#
_symmetry.space_group_name_H-M   'P 1'
#
loop_
_entity.id
_entity.type
_entity.pdbx_description
1 polymer ?
#
loop_
_entity_poly.entity_id
_entity_poly.type
_entity_poly.pdbx_seq_one_letter_code
_entity_poly.pdbx_strand_id
1 'polypeptide(L)'
;PVVQGDGWEQLKKGVGQNIGSANPGQTGNVVLSAHNDVYGELFRYLDKLAPGDQVVLYTQQRQYVYIVDRTAIVEPTAVEVMASTGSPTVTLISCYPYLVNKQRIVVFARLQN
;
A
#
# COMPACT_ATOMS: atom_id res chain seq x y z
N PRO A 1 12.05 -1.09 -4.69
CA PRO A 1 11.85 0.29 -5.21
C PRO A 1 10.36 0.55 -5.42
N VAL A 2 9.94 1.82 -5.40
CA VAL A 2 8.58 2.22 -5.79
C VAL A 2 8.61 2.69 -7.24
N VAL A 3 7.67 2.21 -8.07
CA VAL A 3 7.50 2.58 -9.48
C VAL A 3 6.14 3.22 -9.71
N GLN A 4 6.01 4.03 -10.75
CA GLN A 4 4.72 4.64 -11.10
C GLN A 4 3.84 3.67 -11.89
N GLY A 5 2.60 3.52 -11.45
CA GLY A 5 1.64 2.53 -11.94
C GLY A 5 1.70 1.20 -11.18
N ASP A 6 0.55 0.54 -11.10
CA ASP A 6 0.33 -0.75 -10.44
C ASP A 6 -0.24 -1.81 -11.40
N GLY A 7 0.03 -1.64 -12.70
CA GLY A 7 -0.23 -2.65 -13.71
C GLY A 7 0.76 -3.81 -13.66
N TRP A 8 0.46 -4.88 -14.40
CA TRP A 8 1.24 -6.13 -14.43
C TRP A 8 2.75 -5.91 -14.66
N GLU A 9 3.12 -5.09 -15.64
CA GLU A 9 4.53 -4.86 -15.97
C GLU A 9 5.27 -4.01 -14.92
N GLN A 10 4.56 -3.17 -14.19
CA GLN A 10 5.11 -2.37 -13.10
C GLN A 10 5.33 -3.23 -11.86
N LEU A 11 4.36 -4.07 -11.51
CA LEU A 11 4.43 -4.92 -10.31
C LEU A 11 5.49 -6.02 -10.42
N LYS A 12 5.97 -6.37 -11.62
CA LYS A 12 7.18 -7.18 -11.81
C LYS A 12 8.47 -6.49 -11.35
N LYS A 13 8.49 -5.15 -11.33
CA LYS A 13 9.69 -4.33 -11.08
C LYS A 13 9.79 -3.84 -9.64
N GLY A 14 8.70 -3.85 -8.88
CA GLY A 14 8.68 -3.35 -7.51
C GLY A 14 7.28 -3.09 -6.97
N VAL A 15 7.22 -2.22 -5.96
CA VAL A 15 5.95 -1.71 -5.41
C VAL A 15 5.41 -0.67 -6.39
N GLY A 16 4.20 -0.84 -6.88
CA GLY A 16 3.54 0.11 -7.77
C GLY A 16 2.77 1.16 -6.99
N GLN A 17 2.98 2.44 -7.29
CA GLN A 17 2.11 3.52 -6.83
C GLN A 17 0.97 3.69 -7.83
N ASN A 18 -0.26 3.63 -7.35
CA ASN A 18 -1.44 3.81 -8.20
C ASN A 18 -1.46 5.23 -8.81
N ILE A 19 -1.74 5.31 -10.11
CA ILE A 19 -1.74 6.58 -10.85
C ILE A 19 -2.91 7.45 -10.37
N GLY A 20 -2.62 8.69 -10.01
CA GLY A 20 -3.62 9.64 -9.50
C GLY A 20 -3.83 9.59 -7.98
N SER A 21 -3.17 8.66 -7.28
CA SER A 21 -3.06 8.70 -5.81
C SER A 21 -2.14 9.86 -5.37
N ALA A 22 -2.25 10.27 -4.10
CA ALA A 22 -1.43 11.35 -3.56
C ALA A 22 0.06 10.97 -3.52
N ASN A 23 0.94 11.98 -3.43
CA ASN A 23 2.36 11.74 -3.12
C ASN A 23 2.60 11.70 -1.60
N PRO A 24 3.71 11.07 -1.15
CA PRO A 24 4.07 11.03 0.27
C PRO A 24 4.05 12.42 0.94
N GLY A 25 3.39 12.50 2.09
CA GLY A 25 3.21 13.71 2.89
C GLY A 25 2.09 14.65 2.45
N GLN A 26 1.51 14.47 1.26
CA GLN A 26 0.40 15.31 0.81
C GLN A 26 -0.92 14.88 1.44
N THR A 27 -1.84 15.82 1.60
CA THR A 27 -3.23 15.50 1.93
C THR A 27 -3.80 14.58 0.85
N GLY A 28 -4.36 13.46 1.27
CA GLY A 28 -4.86 12.42 0.38
C GLY A 28 -4.29 11.05 0.75
N ASN A 29 -4.48 10.10 -0.16
CA ASN A 29 -4.09 8.71 0.04
C ASN A 29 -3.02 8.30 -0.97
N VAL A 30 -1.85 7.90 -0.50
CA VAL A 30 -0.81 7.25 -1.31
C VAL A 30 -1.17 5.77 -1.40
N VAL A 31 -1.46 5.27 -2.59
CA VAL A 31 -1.87 3.87 -2.75
C VAL A 31 -0.74 3.07 -3.36
N LEU A 32 -0.28 2.05 -2.62
CA LEU A 32 0.85 1.21 -2.99
C LEU A 32 0.44 -0.25 -3.08
N SER A 33 0.76 -0.89 -4.20
CA SER A 33 0.41 -2.28 -4.49
C SER A 33 1.67 -3.10 -4.77
N ALA A 34 1.72 -4.34 -4.28
CA ALA A 34 2.75 -5.30 -4.68
C ALA A 34 2.26 -6.74 -4.52
N HIS A 35 2.85 -7.65 -5.29
CA HIS A 35 2.58 -9.09 -5.17
C HIS A 35 3.09 -9.64 -3.83
N ASN A 36 2.34 -10.60 -3.28
CA ASN A 36 2.73 -11.35 -2.08
C ASN A 36 3.22 -12.76 -2.40
N ASP A 37 3.09 -13.25 -3.63
CA ASP A 37 3.34 -14.65 -4.03
C ASP A 37 4.20 -14.83 -5.30
N VAL A 38 4.48 -13.74 -6.02
CA VAL A 38 5.36 -13.74 -7.20
C VAL A 38 6.27 -12.51 -7.20
N TYR A 39 7.26 -12.51 -8.10
CA TYR A 39 8.15 -11.37 -8.37
C TYR A 39 8.81 -10.78 -7.11
N GLY A 40 9.37 -11.68 -6.29
CA GLY A 40 10.06 -11.33 -5.05
C GLY A 40 9.15 -11.20 -3.83
N GLU A 41 7.82 -11.36 -4.01
CA GLU A 41 6.85 -11.45 -2.92
C GLU A 41 6.96 -10.28 -1.93
N LEU A 42 7.11 -9.07 -2.46
CA LEU A 42 7.45 -7.90 -1.64
C LEU A 42 6.47 -7.64 -0.49
N PHE A 43 5.19 -8.01 -0.66
CA PHE A 43 4.16 -7.91 0.37
C PHE A 43 3.76 -9.26 0.98
N ARG A 44 4.64 -10.29 0.93
CA ARG A 44 4.41 -11.64 1.50
C ARG A 44 3.84 -11.62 2.91
N TYR A 45 4.35 -10.71 3.74
CA TYR A 45 4.06 -10.62 5.17
C TYR A 45 3.25 -9.38 5.55
N LEU A 46 2.54 -8.79 4.58
CA LEU A 46 1.71 -7.61 4.83
C LEU A 46 0.64 -7.87 5.90
N ASP A 47 0.21 -9.12 6.04
CA ASP A 47 -0.72 -9.62 7.06
C ASP A 47 -0.17 -9.63 8.49
N LYS A 48 1.14 -9.43 8.67
CA LYS A 48 1.77 -9.35 9.98
C LYS A 48 1.78 -7.95 10.57
N LEU A 49 1.50 -6.92 9.77
CA LEU A 49 1.48 -5.55 10.26
C LEU A 49 0.31 -5.35 11.21
N ALA A 50 0.60 -4.68 12.33
CA ALA A 50 -0.34 -4.37 13.39
C ALA A 50 -0.43 -2.86 13.62
N PRO A 51 -1.54 -2.36 14.20
CA PRO A 51 -1.64 -0.96 14.60
C PRO A 51 -0.45 -0.53 15.47
N GLY A 52 0.18 0.60 15.12
CA GLY A 52 1.40 1.09 15.76
C GLY A 52 2.70 0.82 14.98
N ASP A 53 2.70 -0.14 14.04
CA ASP A 53 3.86 -0.36 13.17
C ASP A 53 4.12 0.82 12.24
N GLN A 54 5.38 0.99 11.82
CA GLN A 54 5.79 2.08 10.95
C GLN A 54 5.87 1.67 9.48
N VAL A 55 5.33 2.51 8.60
CA VAL A 55 5.55 2.49 7.16
C VAL A 55 6.36 3.73 6.80
N VAL A 56 7.62 3.54 6.39
CA VAL A 56 8.52 4.65 6.05
C VAL A 56 8.67 4.78 4.54
N LEU A 57 8.26 5.92 3.99
CA LEU A 57 8.42 6.24 2.57
C LEU A 57 9.59 7.20 2.39
N TYR A 58 10.58 6.79 1.59
CA TYR A 58 11.73 7.60 1.23
C TYR A 58 11.52 8.25 -0.14
N THR A 59 11.61 9.57 -0.21
CA THR A 59 11.68 10.32 -1.48
C THR A 59 13.07 10.92 -1.65
N GLN A 60 13.33 11.53 -2.80
CA GLN A 60 14.56 12.30 -3.01
C GLN A 60 14.67 13.51 -2.08
N GLN A 61 13.55 14.03 -1.56
CA GLN A 61 13.55 15.19 -0.67
C GLN A 61 13.72 14.80 0.80
N ARG A 62 12.94 13.83 1.27
CA ARG A 62 12.90 13.42 2.69
C ARG A 62 12.22 12.08 2.90
N GLN A 63 12.24 11.60 4.14
CA GLN A 63 11.42 10.48 4.60
C GLN A 63 10.10 10.95 5.20
N TYR A 64 9.07 10.10 5.08
CA TYR A 64 7.76 10.26 5.70
C TYR A 64 7.44 8.99 6.47
N VAL A 65 7.18 9.12 7.77
CA VAL A 65 6.82 7.98 8.64
C VAL A 65 5.31 7.98 8.82
N TYR A 66 4.67 6.88 8.45
CA TYR A 66 3.26 6.63 8.68
C TYR A 66 3.11 5.55 9.74
N ILE A 67 2.10 5.66 10.61
CA ILE A 67 1.76 4.67 11.61
C ILE A 67 0.55 3.88 11.15
N VAL A 68 0.68 2.55 11.11
CA VAL A 68 -0.42 1.64 10.79
C VAL A 68 -1.56 1.87 11.78
N ASP A 69 -2.79 2.05 11.27
CA ASP A 69 -3.97 2.24 12.09
C ASP A 69 -4.85 0.98 12.13
N ARG A 70 -5.01 0.29 11.00
CA ARG A 70 -5.80 -0.94 10.87
C ARG A 70 -5.46 -1.72 9.60
N THR A 71 -5.91 -2.98 9.62
CA THR A 71 -5.87 -3.90 8.47
C THR A 71 -7.29 -4.36 8.16
N ALA A 72 -7.60 -4.58 6.88
CA ALA A 72 -8.87 -5.16 6.43
C ALA A 72 -8.64 -6.22 5.35
N ILE A 73 -9.47 -7.25 5.36
CA ILE A 73 -9.64 -8.16 4.22
C ILE A 73 -10.92 -7.75 3.50
N VAL A 74 -10.81 -7.47 2.19
CA VAL A 74 -11.91 -6.95 1.38
C VAL A 74 -12.04 -7.73 0.07
N GLU A 75 -13.22 -7.62 -0.54
CA GLU A 75 -13.45 -8.15 -1.89
C GLU A 75 -12.61 -7.40 -2.92
N PRO A 76 -12.18 -8.04 -4.03
CA PRO A 76 -11.40 -7.40 -5.08
C PRO A 76 -12.07 -6.17 -5.71
N THR A 77 -13.39 -6.05 -5.59
CA THR A 77 -14.19 -4.92 -6.11
C THR A 77 -14.30 -3.74 -5.14
N ALA A 78 -13.78 -3.84 -3.92
CA ALA A 78 -13.82 -2.79 -2.91
C ALA A 78 -12.82 -1.66 -3.20
N VAL A 79 -13.00 -0.96 -4.32
CA VAL A 79 -12.09 0.09 -4.81
C VAL A 79 -12.12 1.36 -3.95
N GLU A 80 -13.16 1.55 -3.14
CA GLU A 80 -13.30 2.67 -2.21
C GLU A 80 -12.17 2.78 -1.18
N VAL A 81 -11.45 1.68 -0.91
CA VAL A 81 -10.27 1.69 -0.02
C VAL A 81 -9.12 2.54 -0.56
N MET A 82 -9.13 2.85 -1.86
CA MET A 82 -8.14 3.68 -2.55
C MET A 82 -8.56 5.16 -2.62
N ALA A 83 -9.75 5.52 -2.14
CA ALA A 83 -10.25 6.88 -2.20
C ALA A 83 -9.33 7.86 -1.47
N SER A 84 -9.30 9.11 -1.95
CA SER A 84 -8.53 10.18 -1.32
C SER A 84 -9.10 10.51 0.07
N THR A 85 -8.21 10.79 1.02
CA THR A 85 -8.54 11.08 2.41
C THR A 85 -8.30 12.55 2.77
N GLY A 86 -9.00 13.06 3.80
CA GLY A 86 -8.83 14.43 4.29
C GLY A 86 -7.51 14.69 5.06
N SER A 87 -6.75 13.63 5.35
CA SER A 87 -5.42 13.67 5.98
C SER A 87 -4.43 12.85 5.17
N PRO A 88 -3.10 13.06 5.31
CA PRO A 88 -2.09 12.22 4.66
C PRO A 88 -2.16 10.76 5.14
N THR A 89 -2.49 9.87 4.22
CA THR A 89 -2.65 8.42 4.45
C THR A 89 -1.78 7.65 3.45
N VAL A 90 -1.33 6.46 3.83
CA VAL A 90 -0.83 5.46 2.89
C VAL A 90 -1.64 4.18 3.04
N THR A 91 -2.10 3.65 1.92
CA THR A 91 -2.78 2.36 1.81
C THR A 91 -1.86 1.37 1.09
N LEU A 92 -1.57 0.24 1.73
CA LEU A 92 -0.81 -0.87 1.15
C LEU A 92 -1.78 -1.99 0.76
N ILE A 93 -1.69 -2.49 -0.47
CA ILE A 93 -2.63 -3.49 -1.02
C ILE A 93 -1.87 -4.70 -1.57
N SER A 94 -2.35 -5.90 -1.23
CA SER A 94 -1.91 -7.14 -1.87
C SER A 94 -3.05 -8.16 -2.01
N CYS A 95 -2.78 -9.26 -2.72
CA CYS A 95 -3.69 -10.39 -2.80
C CYS A 95 -3.77 -11.15 -1.47
N TYR A 96 -4.89 -11.81 -1.20
CA TYR A 96 -5.07 -12.63 -0.01
C TYR A 96 -6.10 -13.75 -0.26
N PRO A 97 -6.07 -14.90 0.44
CA PRO A 97 -4.93 -15.44 1.19
C PRO A 97 -3.73 -15.74 0.29
N TYR A 98 -2.53 -15.88 0.87
CA TYR A 98 -1.31 -16.25 0.15
C TYR A 98 -1.52 -17.48 -0.74
N LEU A 99 -1.07 -17.40 -2.00
CA LEU A 99 -1.25 -18.42 -3.07
C LEU A 99 -2.70 -18.70 -3.51
N VAL A 100 -3.70 -18.04 -2.92
CA VAL A 100 -5.12 -18.25 -3.23
C VAL A 100 -5.74 -17.03 -3.91
N ASN A 101 -5.35 -15.82 -3.48
CA ASN A 101 -5.61 -14.54 -4.16
C ASN A 101 -7.07 -14.18 -4.44
N LYS A 102 -8.01 -14.74 -3.66
CA LYS A 102 -9.46 -14.51 -3.80
C LYS A 102 -9.94 -13.14 -3.32
N GLN A 103 -9.22 -12.56 -2.38
CA GLN A 103 -9.54 -11.29 -1.72
C GLN A 103 -8.33 -10.36 -1.78
N ARG A 104 -8.46 -9.18 -1.15
CA ARG A 104 -7.36 -8.25 -0.94
C ARG A 104 -7.12 -8.06 0.54
N ILE A 105 -5.86 -8.02 0.92
CA ILE A 105 -5.45 -7.46 2.20
C ILE A 105 -5.09 -6.00 2.00
N VAL A 106 -5.58 -5.15 2.90
CA VAL A 106 -5.40 -3.71 2.84
C VAL A 106 -4.93 -3.22 4.21
N VAL A 107 -3.75 -2.62 4.26
CA VAL A 107 -3.21 -1.96 5.46
C VAL A 107 -3.32 -0.47 5.27
N PHE A 108 -3.89 0.22 6.27
CA PHE A 108 -4.02 1.67 6.28
C PHE A 108 -3.06 2.23 7.33
N ALA A 109 -2.38 3.32 6.98
CA ALA A 109 -1.47 4.01 7.88
C ALA A 109 -1.55 5.52 7.69
N ARG A 110 -1.41 6.30 8.77
CA ARG A 110 -1.53 7.77 8.77
C ARG A 110 -0.19 8.42 9.08
N LEU A 111 0.08 9.56 8.47
CA LEU A 111 1.36 10.26 8.67
C LEU A 111 1.54 10.61 10.16
N GLN A 112 2.71 10.26 10.69
CA GLN A 112 3.15 10.68 12.01
C GLN A 112 3.56 12.15 11.94
N ASN A 113 2.87 13.00 12.70
CA ASN A 113 3.20 14.42 12.83
C ASN A 113 4.48 14.63 13.64
#